data_AF-W4R0A1-F1
#
_entry.id   AF-W4R0A1-F1
#
_cell.length_a   1.000
_cell.length_b   1.000
_cell.length_c   1.000
_cell.angle_alpha   90.00
_cell.angle_beta   90.00
_cell.angle_gamma   90.00
#
_symmetry.space_group_name_H-M   'P 1'
#
loop_
_entity.id
_entity.type
_entity.pdbx_description
1 polymer ?
#
loop_
_entity_poly.entity_id
_entity_poly.type
_entity_poly.pdbx_seq_one_letter_code
_entity_poly.pdbx_strand_id
1 'polypeptide(L)'
;MSSYYQYAEVRKFDRLKEVISELSPLLDKQIDLLHSYVKVQKLHYSKVKDNLLKPLPLKWSDKVVFRTYDGPFMISHELERLTLEERLKWYHFSKMNHVPIGYDVFIQYWMDGKRTVEDILELIFLETGAYHQEYAIEFLDLSLKLGMVKVVSRDTESVKRDEEKIQ
;
A
#
# COMPACT_ATOMS: atom_id res chain seq x y z
N MET A 1 -30.74 -22.55 11.08
CA MET A 1 -30.93 -23.73 10.21
C MET A 1 -30.91 -23.26 8.76
N SER A 2 -30.10 -23.90 7.90
CA SER A 2 -30.03 -23.57 6.47
C SER A 2 -31.38 -23.81 5.79
N SER A 3 -31.82 -22.89 4.92
CA SER A 3 -33.05 -23.03 4.14
C SER A 3 -33.10 -24.33 3.33
N TYR A 4 -31.93 -24.85 2.95
CA TYR A 4 -31.79 -26.11 2.23
C TYR A 4 -32.04 -27.36 3.09
N TYR A 5 -31.76 -27.32 4.39
CA TYR A 5 -32.04 -28.44 5.30
C TYR A 5 -33.55 -28.61 5.47
N GLN A 6 -34.24 -27.50 5.68
CA GLN A 6 -35.70 -27.46 5.83
C GLN A 6 -36.41 -27.90 4.55
N TYR A 7 -35.87 -27.51 3.38
CA TYR A 7 -36.34 -28.01 2.09
C TYR A 7 -36.15 -29.53 1.93
N ALA A 8 -34.98 -30.05 2.28
CA ALA A 8 -34.68 -31.48 2.20
C ALA A 8 -35.53 -32.30 3.18
N GLU A 9 -35.85 -31.74 4.34
CA GLU A 9 -36.73 -32.34 5.35
C GLU A 9 -38.17 -32.47 4.85
N VAL A 10 -38.77 -31.36 4.36
CA VAL A 10 -40.14 -31.34 3.82
C VAL A 10 -40.30 -32.29 2.63
N ARG A 11 -39.26 -32.45 1.80
CA ARG A 11 -39.28 -33.30 0.60
C ARG A 11 -38.78 -34.73 0.84
N LYS A 12 -38.39 -35.07 2.07
CA LYS A 12 -37.84 -36.39 2.44
C LYS A 12 -36.62 -36.80 1.59
N PHE A 13 -35.75 -35.85 1.29
CA PHE A 13 -34.49 -36.13 0.59
C PHE A 13 -33.40 -36.46 1.60
N ASP A 14 -33.35 -37.72 2.04
CA ASP A 14 -32.46 -38.18 3.10
C ASP A 14 -30.98 -37.98 2.76
N ARG A 15 -30.58 -38.29 1.52
CA ARG A 15 -29.22 -38.06 1.03
C ARG A 15 -28.81 -36.59 1.05
N LEU A 16 -29.74 -35.67 0.78
CA LEU A 16 -29.46 -34.23 0.81
C LEU A 16 -29.34 -33.73 2.25
N LYS A 17 -30.13 -34.28 3.19
CA LYS A 17 -29.99 -33.99 4.62
C LYS A 17 -28.63 -34.43 5.16
N GLU A 18 -28.14 -35.61 4.78
CA GLU A 18 -26.81 -36.10 5.15
C GLU A 18 -25.71 -35.18 4.63
N VAL A 19 -25.72 -34.85 3.33
CA VAL A 19 -24.72 -33.97 2.71
C VAL A 19 -24.73 -32.57 3.36
N ILE A 20 -25.89 -32.01 3.66
CA ILE A 20 -25.99 -30.72 4.35
C ILE A 20 -25.45 -30.82 5.78
N SER A 21 -25.73 -31.91 6.49
CA SER A 21 -25.24 -32.13 7.86
C SER A 21 -23.70 -32.27 7.89
N GLU A 22 -23.10 -32.88 6.87
CA GLU A 22 -21.64 -33.00 6.74
C GLU A 22 -20.97 -31.67 6.37
N LEU A 23 -21.59 -30.88 5.49
CA LEU A 23 -21.01 -29.63 4.98
C LEU A 23 -21.24 -28.42 5.89
N SER A 24 -22.31 -28.41 6.70
CA SER A 24 -22.64 -27.25 7.55
C SER A 24 -21.49 -26.85 8.48
N PRO A 25 -20.83 -27.79 9.21
CA PRO A 25 -19.70 -27.44 10.08
C PRO A 25 -18.48 -26.87 9.33
N LEU A 26 -18.29 -27.25 8.05
CA LEU A 26 -17.20 -26.74 7.23
C LEU A 26 -17.48 -25.31 6.76
N LEU A 27 -18.73 -25.02 6.40
CA LEU A 27 -19.18 -23.67 6.07
C LEU A 27 -19.11 -22.75 7.28
N ASP A 28 -19.52 -23.22 8.46
CA ASP A 28 -19.42 -22.44 9.70
C ASP A 28 -17.95 -22.10 10.00
N LYS A 29 -17.02 -23.07 9.86
CA LYS A 29 -15.58 -22.80 9.98
C LYS A 29 -15.06 -21.78 8.96
N GLN A 30 -15.54 -21.81 7.72
CA GLN A 30 -15.15 -20.81 6.72
C GLN A 30 -15.69 -19.42 7.06
N ILE A 31 -16.93 -19.34 7.54
CA ILE A 31 -17.56 -18.10 7.99
C ILE A 31 -16.79 -17.53 9.19
N ASP A 32 -16.40 -18.37 10.15
CA ASP A 32 -15.58 -17.96 11.30
C ASP A 32 -14.19 -17.46 10.87
N LEU A 33 -13.55 -18.14 9.91
CA LEU A 33 -12.28 -17.69 9.34
C LEU A 33 -12.43 -16.35 8.64
N LEU A 34 -13.47 -16.16 7.83
CA LEU A 34 -13.77 -14.88 7.17
C LEU A 34 -14.06 -13.77 8.19
N HIS A 35 -14.83 -14.05 9.24
CA HIS A 35 -15.08 -13.09 10.32
C HIS A 35 -13.80 -12.74 11.08
N SER A 36 -12.92 -13.72 11.35
CA SER A 36 -11.62 -13.46 11.97
C SER A 36 -10.76 -12.57 11.09
N TYR A 37 -10.75 -12.80 9.77
CA TYR A 37 -10.02 -12.02 8.79
C TYR A 37 -10.55 -10.58 8.67
N VAL A 38 -11.89 -10.42 8.64
CA VAL A 38 -12.54 -9.10 8.63
C VAL A 38 -12.28 -8.34 9.94
N LYS A 39 -12.21 -9.04 11.08
CA LYS A 39 -11.87 -8.43 12.38
C LYS A 39 -10.43 -7.94 12.41
N VAL A 40 -9.49 -8.67 11.80
CA VAL A 40 -8.09 -8.24 11.59
C VAL A 40 -8.02 -7.02 10.65
N GLN A 41 -8.84 -6.97 9.59
CA GLN A 41 -8.92 -5.78 8.73
C GLN A 41 -9.51 -4.55 9.44
N LYS A 42 -10.55 -4.71 10.27
CA LYS A 42 -11.11 -3.58 11.05
C LYS A 42 -10.12 -2.99 12.07
N LEU A 43 -9.21 -3.80 12.62
CA LEU A 43 -8.09 -3.32 13.44
C LEU A 43 -7.07 -2.49 12.64
N HIS A 44 -6.97 -2.71 11.33
CA HIS A 44 -6.11 -1.88 10.47
C HIS A 44 -6.73 -0.50 10.18
N TYR A 45 -8.05 -0.40 10.02
CA TYR A 45 -8.72 0.90 9.84
C TYR A 45 -8.59 1.81 11.06
N SER A 46 -8.55 1.28 12.29
CA SER A 46 -8.29 2.11 13.48
C SER A 46 -6.84 2.59 13.55
N LYS A 47 -5.86 1.82 13.04
CA LYS A 47 -4.45 2.24 12.96
C LYS A 47 -4.20 3.38 11.96
N VAL A 48 -5.04 3.55 10.94
CA VAL A 48 -4.89 4.67 9.98
C VAL A 48 -5.03 6.02 10.70
N LYS A 49 -5.97 6.15 11.66
CA LYS A 49 -6.11 7.37 12.46
C LYS A 49 -4.90 7.64 13.35
N ASP A 50 -4.33 6.60 13.95
CA ASP A 50 -3.13 6.75 14.80
C ASP A 50 -1.87 7.07 13.98
N ASN A 51 -1.77 6.58 12.74
CA ASN A 51 -0.65 6.85 11.85
C ASN A 51 -0.67 8.26 11.25
N LEU A 52 -1.84 8.88 11.04
CA LEU A 52 -1.95 10.29 10.63
C LEU A 52 -1.34 11.26 11.66
N LEU A 53 -1.24 10.85 12.93
CA LEU A 53 -0.71 11.67 14.03
C LEU A 53 0.77 11.43 14.30
N LYS A 54 1.40 10.45 13.65
CA LYS A 54 2.83 10.19 13.83
C LYS A 54 3.63 11.12 12.92
N PRO A 55 4.54 11.94 13.47
CA PRO A 55 5.42 12.74 12.63
C PRO A 55 6.27 11.83 11.74
N LEU A 56 6.54 12.30 10.52
CA LEU A 56 7.55 11.69 9.66
C LEU A 56 8.92 11.68 10.36
N PRO A 57 9.76 10.64 10.16
CA PRO A 57 11.13 10.70 10.61
C PRO A 57 11.82 11.95 10.05
N LEU A 58 12.60 12.64 10.88
CA LEU A 58 13.33 13.86 10.50
C LEU A 58 14.19 13.71 9.24
N LYS A 59 14.61 12.48 8.92
CA LYS A 59 15.34 12.16 7.68
C LYS A 59 14.54 12.50 6.42
N TRP A 60 13.22 12.46 6.48
CA TRP A 60 12.32 12.51 5.33
C TRP A 60 11.36 13.70 5.33
N SER A 61 10.94 14.20 6.49
CA SER A 61 9.88 15.23 6.60
C SER A 61 10.14 16.47 5.73
N ASP A 62 11.39 16.96 5.69
CA ASP A 62 11.78 18.17 4.97
C ASP A 62 12.37 17.90 3.57
N LYS A 63 12.45 16.63 3.15
CA LYS A 63 13.14 16.26 1.91
C LYS A 63 12.23 16.38 0.72
N VAL A 64 12.76 17.01 -0.33
CA VAL A 64 12.15 17.03 -1.65
C VAL A 64 12.76 15.90 -2.47
N VAL A 65 11.91 15.13 -3.13
CA VAL A 65 12.30 13.96 -3.91
C VAL A 65 11.91 14.12 -5.36
N PHE A 66 12.76 13.61 -6.26
CA PHE A 66 12.57 13.65 -7.70
C PHE A 66 12.88 12.28 -8.31
N ARG A 67 12.01 11.78 -9.19
CA ARG A 67 12.25 10.54 -9.95
C ARG A 67 13.38 10.74 -10.95
N THR A 68 14.26 9.77 -11.11
CA THR A 68 15.32 9.85 -12.12
C THR A 68 14.82 9.60 -13.55
N TYR A 69 13.56 9.19 -13.71
CA TYR A 69 12.89 8.93 -14.98
C TYR A 69 11.57 9.69 -15.08
N ASP A 70 11.15 10.01 -16.31
CA ASP A 70 9.95 10.81 -16.59
C ASP A 70 8.63 10.07 -16.32
N GLY A 71 8.66 8.74 -16.26
CA GLY A 71 7.49 7.89 -16.02
C GLY A 71 7.49 7.19 -14.66
N PRO A 72 6.34 6.63 -14.24
CA PRO A 72 6.32 5.71 -13.13
C PRO A 72 7.14 4.45 -13.48
N PHE A 73 7.90 3.97 -12.52
CA PHE A 73 8.68 2.74 -12.60
C PHE A 73 8.04 1.65 -11.73
N MET A 74 8.30 0.39 -12.10
CA MET A 74 7.89 -0.77 -11.33
C MET A 74 9.06 -1.22 -10.45
N ILE A 75 8.93 -1.04 -9.14
CA ILE A 75 10.00 -1.40 -8.19
C ILE A 75 10.38 -2.88 -8.29
N SER A 76 9.42 -3.75 -8.60
CA SER A 76 9.63 -5.19 -8.78
C SER A 76 10.69 -5.53 -9.83
N HIS A 77 10.79 -4.73 -10.90
CA HIS A 77 11.77 -4.93 -11.96
C HIS A 77 13.19 -4.53 -11.53
N GLU A 78 13.31 -3.63 -10.56
CA GLU A 78 14.60 -3.15 -10.06
C GLU A 78 15.16 -4.01 -8.93
N LEU A 79 14.33 -4.88 -8.33
CA LEU A 79 14.72 -5.72 -7.19
C LEU A 79 15.85 -6.68 -7.51
N GLU A 80 16.02 -7.10 -8.77
CA GLU A 80 17.10 -8.02 -9.18
C GLU A 80 18.50 -7.45 -8.93
N ARG A 81 18.62 -6.12 -8.79
CA ARG A 81 19.87 -5.42 -8.47
C ARG A 81 20.27 -5.54 -7.00
N LEU A 82 19.39 -6.07 -6.16
CA LEU A 82 19.62 -6.27 -4.73
C LEU A 82 20.10 -7.69 -4.42
N THR A 83 20.68 -7.87 -3.23
CA THR A 83 20.97 -9.21 -2.72
C THR A 83 19.69 -10.01 -2.47
N LEU A 84 19.78 -11.34 -2.40
CA LEU A 84 18.62 -12.19 -2.09
C LEU A 84 17.97 -11.81 -0.74
N GLU A 85 18.79 -11.57 0.28
CA GLU A 85 18.31 -11.18 1.61
C GLU A 85 17.49 -9.89 1.58
N GLU A 86 17.99 -8.88 0.87
CA GLU A 86 17.31 -7.59 0.73
C GLU A 86 15.99 -7.70 -0.03
N ARG A 87 15.96 -8.51 -1.11
CA ARG A 87 14.72 -8.82 -1.83
C ARG A 87 13.69 -9.48 -0.92
N LEU A 88 14.10 -10.46 -0.13
CA LEU A 88 13.21 -11.16 0.81
C LEU A 88 12.69 -10.22 1.90
N LYS A 89 13.55 -9.32 2.40
CA LYS A 89 13.17 -8.28 3.37
C LYS A 89 12.09 -7.36 2.78
N TRP A 90 12.30 -6.84 1.57
CA TRP A 90 11.31 -6.00 0.89
C TRP A 90 10.00 -6.73 0.62
N TYR A 91 10.07 -7.98 0.14
CA TYR A 91 8.88 -8.79 -0.12
C TYR A 91 8.06 -9.01 1.16
N HIS A 92 8.71 -9.37 2.27
CA HIS A 92 8.04 -9.54 3.54
C HIS A 92 7.44 -8.21 4.03
N PHE A 93 8.19 -7.11 3.96
CA PHE A 93 7.73 -5.80 4.41
C PHE A 93 6.50 -5.32 3.62
N SER A 94 6.58 -5.35 2.29
CA SER A 94 5.49 -4.91 1.40
C SER A 94 4.22 -5.74 1.60
N LYS A 95 4.35 -7.06 1.76
CA LYS A 95 3.22 -7.95 2.01
C LYS A 95 2.53 -7.69 3.35
N MET A 96 3.29 -7.36 4.40
CA MET A 96 2.75 -7.09 5.74
C MET A 96 2.05 -5.73 5.86
N ASN A 97 2.42 -4.76 5.03
CA ASN A 97 1.86 -3.40 5.10
C ASN A 97 0.50 -3.26 4.39
N HIS A 98 0.08 -4.24 3.58
CA HIS A 98 -1.24 -4.30 2.93
C HIS A 98 -1.68 -2.99 2.27
N VAL A 99 -0.77 -2.27 1.61
CA VAL A 99 -1.11 -1.02 0.94
C VAL A 99 -2.02 -1.26 -0.27
N PRO A 100 -2.92 -0.31 -0.62
CA PRO A 100 -3.73 -0.39 -1.82
C PRO A 100 -2.89 -0.58 -3.08
N ILE A 101 -3.44 -1.29 -4.06
CA ILE A 101 -2.80 -1.47 -5.36
C ILE A 101 -2.57 -0.09 -6.00
N GLY A 102 -1.35 0.17 -6.46
CA GLY A 102 -0.97 1.44 -7.09
C GLY A 102 -0.60 2.55 -6.10
N TYR A 103 -0.56 2.29 -4.79
CA TYR A 103 -0.12 3.29 -3.80
C TYR A 103 1.30 3.83 -4.09
N ASP A 104 2.20 2.96 -4.56
CA ASP A 104 3.53 3.32 -5.07
C ASP A 104 3.47 4.24 -6.29
N VAL A 105 2.49 4.08 -7.18
CA VAL A 105 2.28 4.97 -8.34
C VAL A 105 1.85 6.36 -7.88
N PHE A 106 0.96 6.46 -6.88
CA PHE A 106 0.59 7.76 -6.29
C PHE A 106 1.77 8.44 -5.60
N ILE A 107 2.58 7.68 -4.87
CA ILE A 107 3.85 8.19 -4.32
C ILE A 107 4.69 8.77 -5.45
N GLN A 108 4.91 7.99 -6.50
CA GLN A 108 5.72 8.41 -7.64
C GLN A 108 5.16 9.66 -8.32
N TYR A 109 3.85 9.71 -8.57
CA TYR A 109 3.19 10.82 -9.28
C TYR A 109 3.55 12.20 -8.71
N TRP A 110 3.64 12.30 -7.38
CA TRP A 110 3.93 13.55 -6.69
C TRP A 110 5.43 13.83 -6.46
N MET A 111 6.34 12.94 -6.88
CA MET A 111 7.81 13.13 -6.84
C MET A 111 8.32 14.04 -7.96
N ASP A 112 7.80 15.26 -8.02
CA ASP A 112 8.11 16.23 -9.07
C ASP A 112 9.31 17.14 -8.75
N GLY A 113 9.99 16.89 -7.63
CA GLY A 113 11.14 17.69 -7.22
C GLY A 113 10.77 19.05 -6.65
N LYS A 114 9.49 19.29 -6.32
CA LYS A 114 9.02 20.56 -5.73
C LYS A 114 8.44 20.39 -4.33
N ARG A 115 7.83 19.24 -4.05
CA ARG A 115 7.10 18.94 -2.81
C ARG A 115 7.95 18.15 -1.83
N THR A 116 7.77 18.39 -0.53
CA THR A 116 8.38 17.54 0.48
C THR A 116 7.69 16.18 0.51
N VAL A 117 8.34 15.18 1.12
CA VAL A 117 7.69 13.89 1.37
C VAL A 117 6.43 14.04 2.23
N GLU A 118 6.42 14.99 3.16
CA GLU A 118 5.23 15.31 3.95
C GLU A 118 4.08 15.81 3.07
N ASP A 119 4.34 16.81 2.22
CA ASP A 119 3.35 17.33 1.27
C ASP A 119 2.83 16.22 0.34
N ILE A 120 3.72 15.33 -0.12
CA ILE A 120 3.36 14.19 -0.99
C ILE A 120 2.36 13.27 -0.29
N LEU A 121 2.64 12.87 0.96
CA LEU A 121 1.78 11.94 1.69
C LEU A 121 0.43 12.58 2.06
N GLU A 122 0.42 13.87 2.37
CA GLU A 122 -0.81 14.63 2.57
C GLU A 122 -1.67 14.63 1.30
N LEU A 123 -1.08 14.91 0.14
CA LEU A 123 -1.80 14.92 -1.14
C LEU A 123 -2.37 13.54 -1.50
N ILE A 124 -1.61 12.47 -1.29
CA ILE A 124 -2.08 11.10 -1.52
C ILE A 124 -3.26 10.78 -0.60
N PHE A 125 -3.19 11.20 0.66
CA PHE A 125 -4.30 11.01 1.59
C PHE A 125 -5.54 11.78 1.18
N LEU A 126 -5.39 13.04 0.74
CA LEU A 126 -6.51 13.84 0.25
C LEU A 126 -7.15 13.23 -1.02
N GLU A 127 -6.34 12.62 -1.90
CA GLU A 127 -6.80 12.05 -3.16
C GLU A 127 -7.43 10.65 -2.99
N THR A 128 -6.82 9.80 -2.17
CA THR A 128 -7.15 8.36 -2.10
C THR A 128 -7.77 7.94 -0.77
N GLY A 129 -7.70 8.79 0.26
CA GLY A 129 -8.02 8.44 1.65
C GLY A 129 -7.01 7.49 2.30
N ALA A 130 -5.94 7.08 1.60
CA ALA A 130 -4.93 6.17 2.10
C ALA A 130 -3.71 6.92 2.63
N TYR A 131 -3.22 6.53 3.81
CA TYR A 131 -2.03 7.09 4.43
C TYR A 131 -1.17 5.96 5.03
N HIS A 132 -0.17 5.53 4.26
CA HIS A 132 0.75 4.44 4.63
C HIS A 132 2.18 4.97 4.69
N GLN A 133 2.44 5.81 5.70
CA GLN A 133 3.72 6.48 5.91
C GLN A 133 4.90 5.50 5.99
N GLU A 134 4.79 4.44 6.79
CA GLU A 134 5.86 3.44 6.98
C GLU A 134 6.23 2.79 5.63
N TYR A 135 5.23 2.43 4.82
CA TYR A 135 5.45 1.90 3.49
C TYR A 135 6.13 2.92 2.56
N ALA A 136 5.66 4.17 2.58
CA ALA A 136 6.23 5.21 1.72
C ALA A 136 7.70 5.48 2.05
N ILE A 137 8.07 5.52 3.32
CA ILE A 137 9.46 5.71 3.76
C ILE A 137 10.35 4.57 3.26
N GLU A 138 9.95 3.32 3.48
CA GLU A 138 10.74 2.16 3.03
C GLU A 138 10.80 2.07 1.50
N PHE A 139 9.71 2.42 0.80
CA PHE A 139 9.69 2.54 -0.66
C PHE A 139 10.68 3.60 -1.14
N LEU A 140 10.71 4.77 -0.49
CA LEU A 140 11.62 5.86 -0.81
C LEU A 140 13.08 5.49 -0.54
N ASP A 141 13.37 4.87 0.61
CA ASP A 141 14.71 4.42 0.96
C ASP A 141 15.23 3.37 -0.04
N LEU A 142 14.37 2.42 -0.42
CA LEU A 142 14.70 1.44 -1.44
C LEU A 142 14.92 2.09 -2.81
N SER A 143 14.05 3.02 -3.20
CA SER A 143 14.13 3.73 -4.48
C SER A 143 15.39 4.60 -4.58
N LEU A 144 15.79 5.27 -3.49
CA LEU A 144 17.06 5.98 -3.39
C LEU A 144 18.24 5.02 -3.58
N LYS A 145 18.24 3.89 -2.87
CA LYS A 145 19.32 2.89 -2.95
C LYS A 145 19.48 2.34 -4.37
N LEU A 146 18.37 2.14 -5.08
CA LEU A 146 18.37 1.65 -6.46
C LEU A 146 18.68 2.76 -7.51
N GLY A 147 18.76 4.02 -7.09
CA GLY A 147 18.97 5.17 -7.98
C GLY A 147 17.74 5.54 -8.82
N MET A 148 16.54 5.12 -8.40
CA MET A 148 15.27 5.44 -9.07
C MET A 148 14.72 6.81 -8.67
N VAL A 149 15.17 7.31 -7.52
CA VAL A 149 14.82 8.61 -6.97
C VAL A 149 16.10 9.29 -6.48
N LYS A 150 16.09 10.62 -6.45
CA LYS A 150 17.11 11.44 -5.80
C LYS A 150 16.46 12.45 -4.86
N VAL A 151 17.19 12.81 -3.80
CA VAL A 151 16.85 13.96 -2.96
C VAL A 151 17.36 15.22 -3.64
N VAL A 152 16.54 16.27 -3.70
CA VAL A 152 16.90 17.57 -4.25
C VAL A 152 16.78 18.64 -3.16
N SER A 153 17.64 19.65 -3.22
CA SER A 153 17.56 20.83 -2.35
C SER A 153 16.40 21.73 -2.78
N ARG A 154 15.75 22.39 -1.81
CA ARG A 154 14.65 23.35 -2.06
C ARG A 154 15.12 24.63 -2.77
N ASP A 155 16.43 24.83 -2.93
CA ASP A 155 17.01 26.09 -3.38
C ASP A 155 17.55 26.06 -4.84
N THR A 156 17.09 27.04 -5.62
CA THR A 156 17.73 27.68 -6.81
C THR A 156 17.63 27.04 -8.22
N GLU A 157 16.44 26.84 -8.77
CA GLU A 157 16.31 26.78 -10.26
C GLU A 157 15.22 27.68 -10.87
N SER A 158 14.46 28.43 -10.08
CA SER A 158 13.45 29.36 -10.60
C SER A 158 14.00 30.69 -11.15
N VAL A 159 15.33 30.88 -11.19
CA VAL A 159 15.95 32.14 -11.68
C VAL A 159 16.62 32.00 -13.06
N LYS A 160 16.87 30.78 -13.56
CA LYS A 160 17.66 30.60 -14.80
C LYS A 160 16.86 30.39 -16.09
N ARG A 161 15.54 30.29 -16.05
CA ARG A 161 14.72 30.09 -17.28
C ARG A 161 14.17 31.36 -17.91
N ASP A 162 14.30 32.50 -17.25
CA ASP A 162 13.83 33.79 -17.80
C ASP A 162 14.93 34.61 -18.50
N GLU A 163 16.21 34.23 -18.37
CA GLU A 163 17.32 34.93 -19.05
C GLU A 163 17.68 34.37 -20.43
N GLU A 164 17.28 33.13 -20.76
CA GLU A 164 17.58 32.50 -22.07
C GLU A 164 16.51 32.76 -23.16
N LYS A 165 15.47 33.55 -22.87
CA LYS A 165 14.46 33.96 -23.86
C LYS A 165 14.61 35.37 -24.39
N ILE A 166 15.69 36.07 -24.01
CA ILE A 166 16.00 37.42 -24.51
C ILE A 166 17.46 37.45 -24.98
N GLN A 167 17.79 36.64 -25.99
CA GLN A 167 18.93 36.88 -26.89
C GLN A 167 18.52 36.54 -28.32
#